data_AF-L8LNH2-F1
#
_entry.id   AF-L8LNH2-F1
#
_cell.length_a   1.000
_cell.length_b   1.000
_cell.length_c   1.000
_cell.angle_alpha   90.00
_cell.angle_beta   90.00
_cell.angle_gamma   90.00
#
_symmetry.space_group_name_H-M   'P 1'
#
loop_
_entity.id
_entity.type
_entity.pdbx_description
1 polymer ?
#
loop_
_entity_poly.entity_id
_entity_poly.type
_entity_poly.pdbx_seq_one_letter_code
_entity_poly.pdbx_strand_id
1 'polypeptide(L)'
;MQYNETELKTIANAPMMAGMAISLVDLGIVSTAIEAAALGKEFVGVAKKYPNNSLIQTVFSEENFKSGVIKPEKPEITPEEVQSGALVDRAIASISEAITILTDRATPEEIQEYKQFIYGCGEAVAEAAGSGLFGSGSPKVSEKEALALSRLKTALAI
;
A
#
# COMPACT_ATOMS: atom_id res chain seq x y z
N MET A 1 22.27 -1.77 -1.67
CA MET A 1 21.83 -1.46 -0.30
C MET A 1 21.50 -2.78 0.39
N GLN A 2 21.72 -2.92 1.70
CA GLN A 2 21.41 -4.16 2.41
C GLN A 2 20.44 -3.87 3.55
N TYR A 3 19.35 -4.63 3.58
CA TYR A 3 18.33 -4.63 4.63
C TYR A 3 18.26 -6.02 5.22
N ASN A 4 18.05 -6.12 6.52
CA ASN A 4 17.73 -7.41 7.13
C ASN A 4 16.27 -7.81 6.84
N GLU A 5 15.90 -9.05 7.16
CA GLU A 5 14.57 -9.58 6.88
C GLU A 5 13.45 -8.76 7.54
N THR A 6 13.65 -8.33 8.79
CA THR A 6 12.67 -7.51 9.52
C THR A 6 12.46 -6.17 8.83
N GLU A 7 13.54 -5.52 8.40
CA GLU A 7 13.47 -4.25 7.68
C GLU A 7 12.79 -4.39 6.31
N LEU A 8 13.12 -5.45 5.57
CA LEU A 8 12.47 -5.77 4.29
C LEU A 8 10.97 -5.94 4.47
N LYS A 9 10.55 -6.64 5.53
CA LYS A 9 9.13 -6.81 5.89
C LYS A 9 8.48 -5.48 6.27
N THR A 10 9.11 -4.68 7.12
CA THR A 10 8.56 -3.36 7.50
C THR A 10 8.39 -2.44 6.30
N ILE A 11 9.39 -2.39 5.41
CA ILE A 11 9.29 -1.61 4.17
C ILE A 11 8.16 -2.17 3.29
N ALA A 12 8.14 -3.48 3.02
CA ALA A 12 7.09 -4.06 2.18
C ALA A 12 5.67 -3.95 2.78
N ASN A 13 5.55 -3.83 4.10
CA ASN A 13 4.27 -3.73 4.81
C ASN A 13 3.58 -2.38 4.61
N ALA A 14 4.31 -1.27 4.44
CA ALA A 14 3.69 0.04 4.26
C ALA A 14 2.77 0.15 3.03
N PRO A 15 3.18 -0.24 1.79
CA PRO A 15 2.28 -0.24 0.63
C PRO A 15 1.13 -1.25 0.78
N MET A 16 1.36 -2.38 1.45
CA MET A 16 0.30 -3.37 1.75
C MET A 16 -0.78 -2.77 2.65
N MET A 17 -0.37 -2.18 3.78
CA MET A 17 -1.28 -1.54 4.73
C MET A 17 -2.02 -0.36 4.12
N ALA A 18 -1.39 0.41 3.23
CA ALA A 18 -2.04 1.49 2.50
C ALA A 18 -3.19 0.95 1.62
N GLY A 19 -2.94 -0.06 0.79
CA GLY A 19 -3.98 -0.68 -0.03
C GLY A 19 -5.09 -1.32 0.80
N MET A 20 -4.74 -2.02 1.88
CA MET A 20 -5.72 -2.66 2.77
C MET A 20 -6.59 -1.65 3.53
N ALA A 21 -6.01 -0.55 4.00
CA ALA A 21 -6.77 0.49 4.68
C ALA A 21 -7.83 1.11 3.77
N ILE A 22 -7.53 1.28 2.48
CA ILE A 22 -8.51 1.73 1.48
C ILE A 22 -9.60 0.68 1.25
N SER A 23 -9.22 -0.57 0.94
CA SER A 23 -10.17 -1.67 0.69
C SER A 23 -11.18 -1.87 1.84
N LEU A 24 -10.76 -1.61 3.08
CA LEU A 24 -11.58 -1.90 4.25
C LEU A 24 -12.32 -0.67 4.79
N VAL A 25 -11.98 0.56 4.38
CA VAL A 25 -12.66 1.77 4.89
C VAL A 25 -14.13 1.83 4.44
N ASP A 26 -14.46 1.14 3.34
CA ASP A 26 -15.82 1.06 2.82
C ASP A 26 -16.20 -0.33 2.30
N LEU A 27 -16.28 -1.29 3.23
CA LEU A 27 -16.69 -2.68 2.97
C LEU A 27 -18.02 -2.86 2.18
N GLY A 28 -18.86 -1.82 2.14
CA GLY A 28 -20.19 -1.88 1.54
C GLY A 28 -20.22 -1.73 0.02
N ILE A 29 -19.14 -1.23 -0.59
CA ILE A 29 -19.16 -0.82 -1.99
C ILE A 29 -18.55 -1.89 -2.92
N VAL A 30 -17.65 -2.78 -2.46
CA VAL A 30 -16.82 -3.62 -3.38
C VAL A 30 -16.41 -5.02 -2.89
N SER A 31 -16.19 -5.90 -3.88
CA SER A 31 -15.64 -7.26 -3.77
C SER A 31 -14.16 -7.27 -3.40
N THR A 32 -13.85 -7.80 -2.21
CA THR A 32 -12.50 -7.95 -1.64
C THR A 32 -11.51 -8.67 -2.57
N ALA A 33 -11.99 -9.45 -3.55
CA ALA A 33 -11.14 -10.16 -4.51
C ALA A 33 -10.60 -9.26 -5.62
N ILE A 34 -11.38 -8.28 -6.10
CA ILE A 34 -10.96 -7.36 -7.18
C ILE A 34 -9.90 -6.40 -6.63
N GLU A 35 -10.13 -5.87 -5.43
CA GLU A 35 -9.21 -4.99 -4.72
C GLU A 35 -7.89 -5.70 -4.40
N ALA A 36 -7.95 -6.94 -3.91
CA ALA A 36 -6.76 -7.76 -3.68
C ALA A 36 -5.98 -8.01 -4.98
N ALA A 37 -6.68 -8.24 -6.10
CA ALA A 37 -6.03 -8.40 -7.40
C ALA A 37 -5.40 -7.09 -7.91
N ALA A 38 -6.02 -5.95 -7.67
CA ALA A 38 -5.46 -4.64 -8.01
C ALA A 38 -4.18 -4.35 -7.22
N LEU A 39 -4.22 -4.57 -5.90
CA LEU A 39 -3.04 -4.44 -5.04
C LEU A 39 -1.92 -5.40 -5.47
N GLY A 40 -2.26 -6.66 -5.77
CA GLY A 40 -1.29 -7.64 -6.25
C GLY A 40 -0.59 -7.22 -7.55
N LYS A 41 -1.32 -6.58 -8.48
CA LYS A 41 -0.74 -6.06 -9.73
C LYS A 41 0.28 -4.95 -9.48
N GLU A 42 0.03 -4.06 -8.53
CA GLU A 42 1.00 -3.01 -8.16
C GLU A 42 2.32 -3.63 -7.68
N PHE A 43 2.26 -4.67 -6.83
CA PHE A 43 3.46 -5.35 -6.36
C PHE A 43 4.21 -6.12 -7.45
N VAL A 44 3.51 -6.81 -8.37
CA VAL A 44 4.14 -7.53 -9.48
C VAL A 44 4.79 -6.58 -10.50
N GLY A 45 4.24 -5.37 -10.66
CA GLY A 45 4.72 -4.38 -11.63
C GLY A 45 5.77 -3.40 -11.09
N VAL A 46 5.92 -3.27 -9.76
CA VAL A 46 6.66 -2.15 -9.15
C VAL A 46 8.13 -2.09 -9.59
N ALA A 47 8.84 -3.22 -9.60
CA ALA A 47 10.24 -3.25 -10.03
C ALA A 47 10.40 -2.85 -11.50
N LYS A 48 9.41 -3.14 -12.36
CA LYS A 48 9.42 -2.70 -13.76
C LYS A 48 9.07 -1.22 -13.90
N LYS A 49 8.19 -0.69 -13.03
CA LYS A 49 7.75 0.71 -13.01
C LYS A 49 8.86 1.65 -12.54
N TYR A 50 9.71 1.21 -11.64
CA TYR A 50 10.82 2.00 -11.08
C TYR A 50 12.19 1.32 -11.31
N PRO A 51 12.64 1.17 -12.57
CA PRO A 51 13.82 0.39 -12.91
C PRO A 51 15.13 0.99 -12.35
N ASN A 52 15.14 2.30 -12.06
CA ASN A 52 16.32 3.02 -11.57
C ASN A 52 16.33 3.22 -10.05
N ASN A 53 15.30 2.74 -9.34
CA ASN A 53 15.17 2.92 -7.90
C ASN A 53 15.77 1.72 -7.16
N SER A 54 16.99 1.87 -6.62
CA SER A 54 17.70 0.73 -6.04
C SER A 54 17.03 0.19 -4.78
N LEU A 55 16.34 1.05 -4.01
CA LEU A 55 15.49 0.66 -2.88
C LEU A 55 14.37 -0.29 -3.35
N ILE A 56 13.56 0.12 -4.32
CA ILE A 56 12.45 -0.69 -4.83
C ILE A 56 12.96 -1.99 -5.46
N GLN A 57 14.03 -1.93 -6.25
CA GLN A 57 14.65 -3.12 -6.83
C GLN A 57 15.13 -4.11 -5.75
N THR A 58 15.70 -3.59 -4.65
CA THR A 58 16.20 -4.42 -3.55
C THR A 58 15.06 -5.07 -2.78
N VAL A 59 14.05 -4.28 -2.40
CA VAL A 59 12.93 -4.75 -1.57
C VAL A 59 12.05 -5.68 -2.39
N PHE A 60 11.48 -5.19 -3.50
CA PHE A 60 10.48 -5.89 -4.30
C PHE A 60 11.09 -6.74 -5.43
N SER A 61 12.29 -7.30 -5.19
CA SER A 61 12.92 -8.23 -6.13
C SER A 61 12.11 -9.52 -6.24
N GLU A 62 12.17 -10.17 -7.41
CA GLU A 62 11.56 -11.50 -7.58
C GLU A 62 12.09 -12.51 -6.55
N GLU A 63 13.35 -12.37 -6.12
CA GLU A 63 13.98 -13.23 -5.12
C GLU A 63 13.27 -13.11 -3.77
N ASN A 64 13.00 -11.89 -3.29
CA ASN A 64 12.33 -11.66 -2.00
C ASN A 64 10.88 -12.13 -2.00
N PHE A 65 10.20 -12.08 -3.16
CA PHE A 65 8.89 -12.71 -3.31
C PHE A 65 8.97 -14.24 -3.30
N LYS A 66 9.93 -14.84 -4.03
CA LYS A 66 10.09 -16.30 -4.13
C LYS A 66 10.56 -16.94 -2.82
N SER A 67 11.47 -16.28 -2.10
CA SER A 67 11.96 -16.72 -0.79
C SER A 67 10.90 -16.59 0.31
N GLY A 68 9.87 -15.77 0.07
CA GLY A 68 8.80 -15.52 1.02
C GLY A 68 9.15 -14.52 2.12
N VAL A 69 10.27 -13.79 1.97
CA VAL A 69 10.63 -12.66 2.83
C VAL A 69 9.56 -11.58 2.75
N ILE A 70 9.11 -11.28 1.52
CA ILE A 70 7.94 -10.44 1.28
C ILE A 70 6.78 -11.37 0.99
N LYS A 71 6.11 -11.78 2.07
CA LYS A 71 4.78 -12.35 2.03
C LYS A 71 3.82 -11.31 2.59
N PRO A 72 2.68 -11.07 1.93
CA PRO A 72 1.53 -10.46 2.58
C PRO A 72 1.11 -11.39 3.71
N GLU A 73 1.63 -11.18 4.91
CA GLU A 73 0.95 -11.67 6.09
C GLU A 73 -0.35 -10.89 6.16
N LYS A 74 -1.48 -11.59 6.17
CA LYS A 74 -2.76 -10.93 6.35
C LYS A 74 -2.74 -10.36 7.77
N PRO A 75 -2.66 -9.04 7.96
CA PRO A 75 -2.69 -8.48 9.30
C PRO A 75 -3.98 -8.96 9.98
N GLU A 76 -3.86 -9.29 11.26
CA GLU A 76 -5.05 -9.44 12.10
C GLU A 76 -5.73 -8.07 12.17
N ILE A 77 -6.93 -8.02 11.60
CA ILE A 77 -7.78 -6.84 11.54
C ILE A 77 -9.08 -7.19 12.24
N THR A 78 -9.38 -6.42 13.27
CA THR A 78 -10.63 -6.54 14.02
C THR A 78 -11.74 -5.74 13.33
N PRO A 79 -13.01 -6.13 13.49
CA PRO A 79 -14.14 -5.32 13.01
C PRO A 79 -14.16 -3.90 13.61
N GLU A 80 -13.65 -3.74 14.83
CA GLU A 80 -13.56 -2.44 15.52
C GLU A 80 -12.54 -1.51 14.83
N GLU A 81 -11.38 -2.02 14.42
CA GLU A 81 -10.39 -1.25 13.66
C GLU A 81 -10.97 -0.75 12.32
N VAL A 82 -11.80 -1.55 11.67
CA VAL A 82 -12.49 -1.17 10.43
C VAL A 82 -13.50 -0.04 10.70
N GLN A 83 -14.34 -0.19 11.72
CA GLN A 83 -15.41 0.77 12.02
C GLN A 83 -14.90 2.12 12.53
N SER A 84 -13.81 2.10 13.30
CA SER A 84 -13.21 3.31 13.89
C SER A 84 -12.33 4.09 12.92
N GLY A 85 -11.95 3.51 11.78
CA GLY A 85 -10.97 4.08 10.86
C GLY A 85 -9.51 3.92 11.32
N ALA A 86 -9.26 3.17 12.41
CA ALA A 86 -7.94 2.92 12.96
C ALA A 86 -6.99 2.21 11.97
N LEU A 87 -7.52 1.53 10.95
CA LEU A 87 -6.70 0.98 9.87
C LEU A 87 -5.94 2.03 9.08
N VAL A 88 -6.54 3.20 8.85
CA VAL A 88 -5.85 4.32 8.17
C VAL A 88 -4.72 4.85 9.05
N ASP A 89 -4.93 4.94 10.36
CA ASP A 89 -3.87 5.31 11.32
C ASP A 89 -2.73 4.30 11.34
N ARG A 90 -3.06 3.00 11.31
CA ARG A 90 -2.07 1.92 11.26
C ARG A 90 -1.26 1.96 9.96
N ALA A 91 -1.91 2.24 8.83
CA ALA A 91 -1.21 2.44 7.55
C ALA A 91 -0.26 3.64 7.63
N ILE A 92 -0.68 4.78 8.19
CA ILE A 92 0.17 5.96 8.41
C ILE A 92 1.37 5.64 9.31
N ALA A 93 1.15 4.86 10.37
CA ALA A 93 2.21 4.40 11.26
C ALA A 93 3.23 3.51 10.52
N SER A 94 2.75 2.53 9.73
CA SER A 94 3.63 1.67 8.91
C SER A 94 4.41 2.46 7.86
N ILE A 95 3.81 3.49 7.25
CA ILE A 95 4.49 4.41 6.35
C ILE A 95 5.62 5.13 7.08
N SER A 96 5.31 5.70 8.25
CA SER A 96 6.29 6.45 9.05
C SER A 96 7.47 5.57 9.47
N GLU A 97 7.19 4.33 9.89
CA GLU A 97 8.21 3.35 10.25
C GLU A 97 9.11 2.99 9.07
N ALA A 98 8.52 2.71 7.90
CA ALA A 98 9.27 2.43 6.68
C ALA A 98 10.15 3.63 6.27
N ILE A 99 9.63 4.85 6.27
CA ILE A 99 10.43 6.05 5.94
C ILE A 99 11.57 6.27 6.93
N THR A 100 11.35 6.00 8.22
CA THR A 100 12.40 6.09 9.25
C THR A 100 13.55 5.13 8.95
N ILE A 101 13.25 3.88 8.57
CA ILE A 101 14.24 2.88 8.16
C ILE A 101 15.07 3.35 6.95
N LEU A 102 14.47 4.14 6.06
CA LEU A 102 15.06 4.59 4.80
C LEU A 102 15.87 5.90 4.88
N THR A 103 15.63 6.74 5.88
CA THR A 103 16.08 8.16 5.93
C THR A 103 17.59 8.32 5.77
N ASP A 104 18.41 7.37 6.27
CA ASP A 104 19.87 7.43 6.18
C ASP A 104 20.48 6.47 5.14
N ARG A 105 19.63 5.74 4.41
CA ARG A 105 20.07 4.66 3.51
C ARG A 105 19.68 4.90 2.06
N ALA A 106 18.51 5.47 1.81
CA ALA A 106 18.01 5.75 0.48
C ALA A 106 18.17 7.23 0.11
N THR A 107 18.31 7.50 -1.18
CA THR A 107 18.34 8.88 -1.69
C THR A 107 16.95 9.53 -1.56
N PRO A 108 16.87 10.87 -1.49
CA PRO A 108 15.59 11.58 -1.48
C PRO A 108 14.69 11.20 -2.66
N GLU A 109 15.27 10.99 -3.85
CA GLU A 109 14.58 10.58 -5.06
C GLU A 109 13.99 9.16 -4.92
N GLU A 110 14.78 8.21 -4.38
CA GLU A 110 14.30 6.84 -4.15
C GLU A 110 13.17 6.79 -3.13
N ILE A 111 13.27 7.59 -2.07
CA ILE A 111 12.23 7.74 -1.04
C ILE A 111 10.97 8.35 -1.66
N GLN A 112 11.12 9.35 -2.53
CA GLN A 112 9.98 9.99 -3.19
C GLN A 112 9.22 9.01 -4.09
N GLU A 113 9.91 8.25 -4.91
CA GLU A 113 9.29 7.22 -5.76
C GLU A 113 8.66 6.09 -4.94
N TYR A 114 9.28 5.71 -3.82
CA TYR A 114 8.70 4.75 -2.88
C TYR A 114 7.40 5.27 -2.24
N LYS A 115 7.33 6.56 -1.89
CA LYS A 115 6.09 7.20 -1.43
C LYS A 115 5.00 7.19 -2.51
N GLN A 116 5.36 7.48 -3.76
CA GLN A 116 4.44 7.40 -4.90
C GLN A 116 3.92 5.97 -5.10
N PHE A 117 4.77 4.96 -4.91
CA PHE A 117 4.34 3.57 -4.94
C PHE A 117 3.33 3.25 -3.83
N ILE A 118 3.59 3.63 -2.58
CA ILE A 118 2.65 3.43 -1.47
C ILE A 118 1.28 4.05 -1.78
N TYR A 119 1.27 5.29 -2.27
CA TYR A 119 0.02 5.96 -2.63
C TYR A 119 -0.70 5.26 -3.78
N GLY A 120 0.05 4.87 -4.81
CA GLY A 120 -0.47 4.13 -5.96
C GLY A 120 -1.15 2.82 -5.57
N CYS A 121 -0.67 2.13 -4.52
CA CYS A 121 -1.36 0.95 -3.97
C CYS A 121 -2.75 1.28 -3.42
N GLY A 122 -2.89 2.39 -2.69
CA GLY A 122 -4.19 2.84 -2.18
C GLY A 122 -5.12 3.30 -3.31
N GLU A 123 -4.59 4.09 -4.25
CA GLU A 123 -5.34 4.61 -5.40
C GLU A 123 -5.83 3.49 -6.31
N ALA A 124 -4.97 2.53 -6.65
CA ALA A 124 -5.33 1.38 -7.48
C ALA A 124 -6.44 0.53 -6.84
N VAL A 125 -6.45 0.40 -5.51
CA VAL A 125 -7.52 -0.29 -4.79
C VAL A 125 -8.83 0.48 -4.91
N ALA A 126 -8.86 1.78 -4.58
CA ALA A 126 -10.07 2.60 -4.68
C ALA A 126 -10.64 2.66 -6.10
N GLU A 127 -9.77 2.72 -7.13
CA GLU A 127 -10.22 2.79 -8.52
C GLU A 127 -10.70 1.45 -9.08
N ALA A 128 -10.08 0.35 -8.66
CA ALA A 128 -10.51 -1.00 -9.02
C ALA A 128 -11.83 -1.36 -8.39
N ALA A 129 -12.12 -0.72 -7.26
CA ALA A 129 -13.31 -0.92 -6.49
C ALA A 129 -14.55 -0.56 -7.31
N GLY A 130 -14.75 0.72 -7.67
CA GLY A 130 -15.94 1.17 -8.40
C GLY A 130 -17.24 1.00 -7.60
N SER A 131 -18.20 1.92 -7.71
CA SER A 131 -19.47 1.71 -7.00
C SER A 131 -20.34 0.63 -7.67
N GLY A 132 -20.86 -0.34 -6.91
CA GLY A 132 -21.90 -1.30 -7.36
C GLY A 132 -21.41 -2.69 -7.79
N LEU A 133 -22.37 -3.62 -7.96
CA LEU A 133 -22.16 -5.08 -8.11
C LEU A 133 -21.20 -5.51 -9.26
N PHE A 134 -20.91 -4.62 -10.20
CA PHE A 134 -20.01 -4.84 -11.36
C PHE A 134 -19.08 -3.65 -11.67
N GLY A 135 -18.83 -2.73 -10.72
CA GLY A 135 -17.93 -1.59 -10.93
C GLY A 135 -18.42 -0.52 -11.92
N SER A 136 -19.74 -0.45 -12.15
CA SER A 136 -20.38 0.45 -13.12
C SER A 136 -20.91 1.76 -12.53
N GLY A 137 -20.82 1.95 -11.22
CA GLY A 137 -21.34 3.10 -10.52
C GLY A 137 -20.39 4.29 -10.56
N SER A 138 -20.99 5.48 -10.49
CA SER A 138 -20.30 6.75 -10.33
C SER A 138 -20.77 7.40 -9.02
N PRO A 139 -19.86 7.92 -8.17
CA PRO A 139 -18.41 7.94 -8.34
C PRO A 139 -17.77 6.57 -8.13
N LYS A 140 -16.63 6.32 -8.79
CA LYS A 140 -15.87 5.05 -8.63
C LYS A 140 -15.24 4.90 -7.25
N VAL A 141 -14.88 6.03 -6.64
CA VAL A 141 -14.26 6.14 -5.32
C VAL A 141 -15.30 6.72 -4.36
N SER A 142 -15.48 6.09 -3.21
CA SER A 142 -16.40 6.56 -2.17
C SER A 142 -15.85 7.78 -1.42
N GLU A 143 -16.71 8.51 -0.73
CA GLU A 143 -16.27 9.64 0.11
C GLU A 143 -15.31 9.19 1.21
N LYS A 144 -15.50 7.98 1.76
CA LYS A 144 -14.62 7.42 2.80
C LYS A 144 -13.26 7.04 2.24
N GLU A 145 -13.22 6.44 1.06
CA GLU A 145 -11.97 6.13 0.35
C GLU A 145 -11.24 7.41 -0.03
N ALA A 146 -11.93 8.42 -0.56
CA ALA A 146 -11.35 9.71 -0.90
C ALA A 146 -10.75 10.41 0.34
N LEU A 147 -11.44 10.37 1.48
CA LEU A 147 -10.92 10.90 2.74
C LEU A 147 -9.68 10.13 3.20
N ALA A 148 -9.69 8.80 3.14
CA ALA A 148 -8.55 7.96 3.51
C ALA A 148 -7.34 8.21 2.60
N LEU A 149 -7.54 8.29 1.28
CA LEU A 149 -6.51 8.65 0.31
C LEU A 149 -5.93 10.03 0.61
N SER A 150 -6.76 11.02 0.96
CA SER A 150 -6.28 12.35 1.34
C SER A 150 -5.37 12.28 2.58
N ARG A 151 -5.72 11.46 3.58
CA ARG A 151 -4.90 11.27 4.78
C ARG A 151 -3.57 10.61 4.47
N LEU A 152 -3.56 9.57 3.63
CA LEU A 152 -2.33 8.92 3.16
C LEU A 152 -1.45 9.89 2.39
N LYS A 153 -2.03 10.69 1.50
CA LYS A 153 -1.33 11.73 0.74
C LYS A 153 -0.64 12.75 1.65
N THR A 154 -1.34 13.22 2.68
CA THR A 154 -0.75 14.10 3.71
C THR A 154 0.41 13.41 4.46
N ALA A 155 0.24 12.17 4.89
CA ALA A 155 1.29 11.43 5.61
C ALA A 155 2.53 11.17 4.75
N LEU A 156 2.36 10.94 3.45
CA LEU A 156 3.44 10.75 2.49
C LEU A 156 4.10 12.06 2.07
N ALA A 157 3.41 13.20 2.27
CA ALA A 157 3.80 14.52 1.79
C ALA A 157 4.00 14.57 0.26
N ILE A 158 2.99 14.10 -0.48
CA ILE A 158 2.95 14.09 -1.96
C ILE A 158 1.69 14.73 -2.52
#